data_AF-A0A170UXJ5-F1
#
_entry.id   AF-A0A170UXJ5-F1
#
_cell.length_a   1.000
_cell.length_b   1.000
_cell.length_c   1.000
_cell.angle_alpha   90.00
_cell.angle_beta   90.00
_cell.angle_gamma   90.00
#
_symmetry.space_group_name_H-M   'P 1'
#
loop_
_entity.id
_entity.type
_entity.pdbx_description
1 polymer ?
#
loop_
_entity_poly.entity_id
_entity_poly.type
_entity_poly.pdbx_seq_one_letter_code
_entity_poly.pdbx_strand_id
1 'polypeptide(L)'
;MGVDIAKDFLVLGRLLLRIFMGWKNLVRVAAVDCSNPFNTPLCRDYEVMTYPNLRYFPSGSSQEFLGIVVLDREVASLRQFIIRHLRNESEKRTDIPDVFHEYHGTLDEIWNENIAFAIIVAENSSSFTGSELALDLNQVEKIKVISVPPDNENIRSILNEEGVFLLT
;
A
#
# COMPACT_ATOMS: atom_id res chain seq x y z
N MET A 1 -3.32 -13.54 31.04
CA MET A 1 -4.24 -13.15 29.95
C MET A 1 -4.04 -11.71 29.47
N GLY A 2 -3.92 -10.69 30.35
CA GLY A 2 -3.66 -9.30 29.92
C GLY A 2 -2.24 -9.00 29.38
N VAL A 3 -1.26 -9.85 29.65
CA VAL A 3 0.14 -9.66 29.20
C VAL A 3 0.34 -10.01 27.71
N ASP A 4 -0.47 -10.91 27.14
CA ASP A 4 -0.36 -11.27 25.71
C ASP A 4 -0.95 -10.20 24.80
N ILE A 5 -2.11 -9.63 25.15
CA ILE A 5 -2.78 -8.62 24.32
C ILE A 5 -1.90 -7.37 24.15
N ALA A 6 -1.23 -6.91 25.21
CA ALA A 6 -0.33 -5.76 25.14
C ALA A 6 0.94 -6.05 24.31
N LYS A 7 1.46 -7.28 24.38
CA LYS A 7 2.59 -7.71 23.55
C LYS A 7 2.20 -7.80 22.08
N ASP A 8 1.07 -8.41 21.78
CA ASP A 8 0.55 -8.56 20.42
C ASP A 8 0.27 -7.20 19.78
N PHE A 9 -0.27 -6.24 20.56
CA PHE A 9 -0.47 -4.86 20.13
C PHE A 9 0.85 -4.15 19.79
N LEU A 10 1.87 -4.28 20.65
CA LEU A 10 3.18 -3.67 20.41
C LEU A 10 3.90 -4.27 19.20
N VAL A 11 3.82 -5.59 19.03
CA VAL A 11 4.42 -6.30 17.90
C VAL A 11 3.70 -5.89 16.61
N LEU A 12 2.37 -5.94 16.58
CA LEU A 12 1.58 -5.58 15.40
C LEU A 12 1.75 -4.10 15.05
N GLY A 13 1.74 -3.19 16.03
CA GLY A 13 1.95 -1.77 15.80
C GLY A 13 3.32 -1.47 15.19
N ARG A 14 4.40 -2.06 15.72
CA ARG A 14 5.75 -1.92 15.16
C ARG A 14 5.85 -2.52 13.75
N LEU A 15 5.19 -3.65 13.52
CA LEU A 15 5.14 -4.31 12.23
C LEU A 15 4.46 -3.41 11.19
N LEU A 16 3.26 -2.90 11.49
CA LEU A 16 2.49 -2.02 10.60
C LEU A 16 3.24 -0.72 10.28
N LEU A 17 3.87 -0.10 11.29
CA LEU A 17 4.69 1.10 11.10
C LEU A 17 5.85 0.86 10.13
N ARG A 18 6.48 -0.32 10.18
CA ARG A 18 7.56 -0.67 9.25
C ARG A 18 7.04 -0.95 7.85
N ILE A 19 5.95 -1.72 7.73
CA ILE A 19 5.37 -2.11 6.44
C ILE A 19 4.93 -0.89 5.64
N PHE A 20 4.31 0.09 6.29
CA PHE A 20 3.71 1.24 5.61
C PHE A 20 4.55 2.52 5.71
N MET A 21 5.81 2.43 6.15
CA MET A 21 6.69 3.60 6.25
C MET A 21 6.95 4.27 4.89
N GLY A 22 7.13 3.48 3.84
CA GLY A 22 7.27 3.99 2.46
C GLY A 22 6.01 4.69 1.95
N TRP A 23 4.85 4.32 2.50
CA TRP A 23 3.54 4.74 2.02
C TRP A 23 2.96 5.90 2.84
N LYS A 24 3.73 6.51 3.76
CA LYS A 24 3.24 7.45 4.78
C LYS A 24 2.49 8.69 4.25
N ASN A 25 2.71 9.07 2.99
CA ASN A 25 1.99 10.17 2.35
C ASN A 25 0.58 9.77 1.89
N LEU A 26 0.32 8.47 1.73
CA LEU A 26 -0.98 7.93 1.29
C LEU A 26 -1.70 7.16 2.41
N VAL A 27 -0.96 6.48 3.27
CA VAL A 27 -1.48 5.61 4.32
C VAL A 27 -0.88 6.01 5.66
N ARG A 28 -1.73 6.32 6.63
CA ARG A 28 -1.32 6.61 8.00
C ARG A 28 -1.72 5.46 8.91
N VAL A 29 -0.76 5.00 9.71
CA VAL A 29 -1.01 4.00 10.74
C VAL A 29 -1.16 4.71 12.08
N ALA A 30 -2.27 4.44 12.77
CA ALA A 30 -2.54 4.93 14.10
C ALA A 30 -2.94 3.77 15.02
N ALA A 31 -2.78 3.96 16.32
CA ALA A 31 -3.09 2.95 17.32
C ALA A 31 -3.83 3.59 18.48
N VAL A 32 -4.91 2.96 18.94
CA VAL A 32 -5.73 3.40 20.08
C VAL A 32 -5.61 2.35 21.19
N ASP A 33 -5.17 2.78 22.36
CA ASP A 33 -5.11 1.93 23.55
C ASP A 33 -6.47 1.94 24.26
N CYS A 34 -7.29 0.92 24.00
CA CYS A 34 -8.60 0.76 24.64
C CYS A 34 -8.52 0.29 26.10
N SER A 35 -7.33 -0.06 26.61
CA SER A 35 -7.14 -0.34 28.05
C SER A 35 -7.08 0.95 28.88
N ASN A 36 -6.82 2.08 28.24
CA ASN A 36 -6.88 3.39 28.88
C ASN A 36 -8.34 3.82 29.09
N PRO A 37 -8.78 4.13 30.33
CA PRO A 37 -10.15 4.55 30.64
C PRO A 37 -10.62 5.78 29.84
N PHE A 38 -9.71 6.68 29.46
CA PHE A 38 -10.04 7.85 28.65
C PHE A 38 -10.50 7.48 27.23
N ASN A 39 -10.08 6.32 26.71
CA ASN A 39 -10.44 5.84 25.37
C ASN A 39 -11.65 4.89 25.39
N THR A 40 -12.18 4.52 26.56
CA THR A 40 -13.31 3.58 26.66
C THR A 40 -14.55 4.02 25.87
N PRO A 41 -14.99 5.30 25.91
CA PRO A 41 -16.12 5.74 25.08
C PRO A 41 -15.85 5.53 23.59
N LEU A 42 -14.68 5.94 23.10
CA LEU A 42 -14.27 5.76 21.71
C LEU A 42 -14.31 4.28 21.30
N CYS A 43 -13.68 3.39 22.08
CA CYS A 43 -13.63 1.97 21.73
C CYS A 43 -15.01 1.30 21.77
N ARG A 44 -15.92 1.77 22.62
CA ARG A 44 -17.32 1.31 22.63
C ARG A 44 -18.06 1.81 21.40
N ASP A 45 -17.91 3.09 21.05
CA ASP A 45 -18.59 3.72 19.90
C ASP A 45 -18.13 3.11 18.57
N TYR A 46 -16.87 2.65 18.50
CA TYR A 46 -16.32 1.88 17.37
C TYR A 46 -16.52 0.35 17.49
N GLU A 47 -17.33 -0.12 18.44
CA GLU A 47 -17.70 -1.53 18.62
C GLU A 47 -16.47 -2.47 18.67
N VAL A 48 -15.45 -2.10 19.45
CA VAL A 48 -14.25 -2.92 19.63
C VAL A 48 -14.54 -4.06 20.61
N MET A 49 -14.82 -5.24 20.06
CA MET A 49 -15.19 -6.43 20.84
C MET A 49 -14.03 -7.41 21.10
N THR A 50 -12.96 -7.33 20.30
CA THR A 50 -11.80 -8.23 20.37
C THR A 50 -10.50 -7.48 20.13
N TYR A 51 -9.39 -8.00 20.65
CA TYR A 51 -8.07 -7.39 20.48
C TYR A 51 -7.06 -8.37 19.85
N PRO A 52 -6.15 -7.89 19.00
CA PRO A 52 -6.14 -6.57 18.38
C PRO A 52 -7.26 -6.41 17.33
N ASN A 53 -7.90 -5.24 17.28
CA ASN A 53 -8.88 -4.87 16.27
C ASN A 53 -8.23 -3.95 15.22
N LEU A 54 -8.04 -4.45 14.01
CA LEU A 54 -7.48 -3.66 12.91
C LEU A 54 -8.61 -3.19 12.00
N ARG A 55 -8.64 -1.88 11.74
CA ARG A 55 -9.64 -1.23 10.89
C ARG A 55 -8.97 -0.32 9.87
N TYR A 56 -9.50 -0.34 8.65
CA TYR A 56 -9.10 0.57 7.58
C TYR A 56 -10.17 1.63 7.33
N PHE A 57 -9.71 2.87 7.17
CA PHE A 57 -10.54 4.03 6.92
C PHE A 57 -10.12 4.63 5.57
N PRO A 58 -10.92 4.45 4.51
CA PRO A 58 -10.71 5.14 3.24
C PRO A 58 -10.65 6.65 3.42
N SER A 59 -9.96 7.35 2.52
CA SER A 59 -9.93 8.82 2.56
C SER A 59 -11.33 9.41 2.41
N GLY A 60 -11.64 10.44 3.18
CA GLY A 60 -12.98 11.05 3.19
C GLY A 60 -14.06 10.23 3.91
N SER A 61 -13.69 9.20 4.68
CA SER A 61 -14.63 8.50 5.56
C SER A 61 -15.36 9.48 6.48
N SER A 62 -16.68 9.29 6.64
CA SER A 62 -17.48 10.09 7.59
C SER A 62 -17.16 9.72 9.04
N GLN A 63 -17.60 10.54 10.00
CA GLN A 63 -17.35 10.27 11.42
C GLN A 63 -18.13 9.07 11.94
N GLU A 64 -19.26 8.75 11.31
CA GLU A 64 -20.12 7.62 11.63
C GLU A 64 -19.61 6.31 11.03
N PHE A 65 -18.66 6.38 10.09
CA PHE A 65 -18.09 5.20 9.47
C PHE A 65 -17.19 4.47 10.47
N LEU A 66 -17.57 3.24 10.83
CA LEU A 66 -16.84 2.46 11.81
C LEU A 66 -15.52 1.87 11.27
N GLY A 67 -15.22 2.00 9.99
CA GLY A 67 -14.04 1.40 9.37
C GLY A 67 -14.27 -0.03 8.89
N ILE A 68 -13.48 -0.44 7.90
CA ILE A 68 -13.49 -1.81 7.36
C ILE A 68 -12.67 -2.69 8.29
N VAL A 69 -13.28 -3.72 8.88
CA VAL A 69 -12.56 -4.68 9.72
C VAL A 69 -11.62 -5.50 8.85
N VAL A 70 -10.33 -5.43 9.16
CA VAL A 70 -9.30 -6.23 8.53
C VAL A 70 -9.13 -7.49 9.36
N LEU A 71 -9.33 -8.66 8.76
CA LEU A 71 -9.22 -9.96 9.45
C LEU A 71 -7.84 -10.58 9.29
N ASP A 72 -7.26 -10.43 8.10
CA ASP A 72 -5.92 -10.94 7.82
C ASP A 72 -4.85 -10.19 8.62
N ARG A 73 -3.81 -10.91 9.01
CA ARG A 73 -2.67 -10.41 9.79
C ARG A 73 -1.34 -10.67 9.08
N GLU A 74 -1.35 -11.39 7.96
CA GLU A 74 -0.17 -11.60 7.15
C GLU A 74 0.22 -10.33 6.41
N VAL A 75 1.52 -10.06 6.36
CA VAL A 75 2.07 -8.84 5.78
C VAL A 75 1.68 -8.68 4.32
N ALA A 76 1.78 -9.75 3.52
CA ALA A 76 1.44 -9.74 2.10
C ALA A 76 -0.05 -9.42 1.89
N SER A 77 -0.94 -10.10 2.60
CA SER A 77 -2.38 -9.87 2.50
C SER A 77 -2.78 -8.46 2.93
N LEU A 78 -2.16 -7.93 4.01
CA LEU A 78 -2.39 -6.56 4.46
C LEU A 78 -1.98 -5.54 3.40
N ARG A 79 -0.81 -5.72 2.77
CA ARG A 79 -0.33 -4.82 1.71
C ARG A 79 -1.26 -4.86 0.50
N GLN A 80 -1.63 -6.05 0.04
CA GLN A 80 -2.57 -6.21 -1.08
C GLN A 80 -3.95 -5.62 -0.78
N PHE A 81 -4.46 -5.80 0.45
CA PHE A 81 -5.72 -5.21 0.88
C PHE A 81 -5.70 -3.69 0.75
N ILE A 82 -4.63 -3.03 1.25
CA ILE A 82 -4.49 -1.58 1.16
C ILE A 82 -4.31 -1.13 -0.30
N ILE A 83 -3.52 -1.84 -1.11
CA ILE A 83 -3.35 -1.52 -2.53
C ILE A 83 -4.68 -1.54 -3.28
N ARG A 84 -5.51 -2.57 -3.06
CA ARG A 84 -6.82 -2.66 -3.71
C ARG A 84 -7.70 -1.45 -3.38
N HIS A 85 -7.65 -0.98 -2.13
CA HIS A 85 -8.41 0.20 -1.74
C HIS A 85 -7.82 1.50 -2.31
N LEU A 86 -6.51 1.69 -2.26
CA LEU A 86 -5.86 2.85 -2.88
C LEU A 86 -6.09 2.93 -4.39
N ARG A 87 -6.09 1.79 -5.09
CA ARG A 87 -6.41 1.71 -6.53
C ARG A 87 -7.84 2.17 -6.82
N ASN A 88 -8.81 1.73 -6.03
CA ASN A 88 -10.20 2.19 -6.19
C ASN A 88 -10.35 3.68 -5.86
N GLU A 89 -9.56 4.19 -4.91
CA GLU A 89 -9.54 5.61 -4.57
C GLU A 89 -8.90 6.47 -5.66
N SER A 90 -7.86 5.97 -6.36
CA SER A 90 -7.14 6.73 -7.40
C SER A 90 -8.00 7.06 -8.61
N GLU A 91 -9.06 6.30 -8.87
CA GLU A 91 -10.05 6.63 -9.90
C GLU A 91 -10.77 7.97 -9.63
N LYS A 92 -10.79 8.43 -8.38
CA LYS A 92 -11.55 9.59 -7.92
C LYS A 92 -10.69 10.68 -7.31
N ARG A 93 -9.40 10.41 -7.10
CA ARG A 93 -8.46 11.27 -6.36
C ARG A 93 -7.22 11.53 -7.19
N THR A 94 -6.86 12.80 -7.31
CA THR A 94 -5.67 13.24 -8.07
C THR A 94 -4.40 13.29 -7.21
N ASP A 95 -4.53 13.17 -5.89
CA ASP A 95 -3.39 13.20 -4.96
C ASP A 95 -2.74 11.82 -4.77
N ILE A 96 -3.33 10.77 -5.33
CA ILE A 96 -2.74 9.44 -5.37
C ILE A 96 -1.83 9.36 -6.61
N PRO A 97 -0.54 9.03 -6.43
CA PRO A 97 0.40 8.83 -7.52
C PRO A 97 -0.13 7.85 -8.56
N ASP A 98 0.26 8.08 -9.81
CA ASP A 98 -0.03 7.17 -10.91
C ASP A 98 0.85 5.91 -10.85
N VAL A 99 0.58 5.07 -9.84
CA VAL A 99 1.33 3.82 -9.56
C VAL A 99 0.48 2.56 -9.75
N PHE A 100 -0.76 2.75 -10.19
CA PHE A 100 -1.74 1.68 -10.39
C PHE A 100 -2.13 1.47 -11.85
N HIS A 101 -1.73 2.36 -12.77
CA HIS A 101 -1.98 2.18 -14.19
C HIS A 101 -0.84 1.39 -14.84
N GLU A 102 -1.23 0.51 -15.76
CA GLU A 102 -0.30 -0.30 -16.54
C GLU A 102 0.36 0.56 -17.63
N TYR A 103 1.67 0.41 -17.80
CA TYR A 103 2.44 1.16 -18.77
C TYR A 103 2.40 0.49 -20.14
N HIS A 104 1.84 1.16 -21.14
CA HIS A 104 1.72 0.68 -22.54
C HIS A 104 2.66 1.40 -23.53
N GLY A 105 3.57 2.24 -23.04
CA GLY A 105 4.53 2.98 -23.87
C GLY A 105 5.80 2.19 -24.24
N THR A 106 6.81 2.90 -24.73
CA THR A 106 8.12 2.34 -25.13
C THR A 106 9.21 2.56 -24.08
N LEU A 107 10.36 1.88 -24.19
CA LEU A 107 11.48 2.09 -23.25
C LEU A 107 12.04 3.52 -23.30
N ASP A 108 12.13 4.11 -24.49
CA ASP A 108 12.71 5.45 -24.67
C ASP A 108 11.84 6.53 -24.02
N GLU A 109 10.51 6.37 -24.04
CA GLU A 109 9.55 7.31 -23.46
C GLU A 109 9.67 7.45 -21.94
N ILE A 110 10.20 6.43 -21.24
CA ILE A 110 10.37 6.43 -19.79
C ILE A 110 11.29 7.59 -19.35
N TRP A 111 12.27 7.94 -20.18
CA TRP A 111 13.30 8.94 -19.89
C TRP A 111 12.90 10.38 -20.24
N ASN A 112 11.64 10.58 -20.66
CA ASN A 112 11.11 11.93 -20.89
C ASN A 112 10.91 12.74 -19.59
N GLU A 113 11.03 12.08 -18.42
CA GLU A 113 10.98 12.70 -17.10
C GLU A 113 12.37 12.86 -16.49
N ASN A 114 12.53 13.78 -15.53
CA ASN A 114 13.80 14.06 -14.85
C ASN A 114 14.17 13.01 -13.78
N ILE A 115 14.28 11.75 -14.20
CA ILE A 115 14.59 10.59 -13.37
C ILE A 115 16.06 10.17 -13.56
N ALA A 116 16.64 9.48 -12.58
CA ALA A 116 17.99 8.91 -12.68
C ALA A 116 17.96 7.37 -12.82
N PHE A 117 16.90 6.74 -12.34
CA PHE A 117 16.71 5.30 -12.40
C PHE A 117 15.27 4.98 -12.75
N ALA A 118 15.08 3.96 -13.58
CA ALA A 118 13.78 3.36 -13.84
C ALA A 118 13.80 1.90 -13.37
N ILE A 119 12.82 1.49 -12.58
CA ILE A 119 12.59 0.09 -12.24
C ILE A 119 11.39 -0.39 -13.03
N ILE A 120 11.64 -1.28 -13.98
CA ILE A 120 10.59 -1.92 -14.79
C ILE A 120 10.18 -3.21 -14.11
N VAL A 121 8.89 -3.34 -13.84
CA VAL A 121 8.28 -4.55 -13.30
C VAL A 121 7.44 -5.19 -14.40
N ALA A 122 8.02 -6.18 -15.08
CA ALA A 122 7.32 -6.93 -16.12
C ALA A 122 6.53 -8.05 -15.44
N GLU A 123 5.23 -7.88 -15.32
CA GLU A 123 4.36 -8.72 -14.49
C GLU A 123 3.04 -9.05 -15.19
N ASN A 124 2.28 -9.97 -14.61
CA ASN A 124 0.90 -10.25 -15.02
C ASN A 124 -0.10 -9.36 -14.25
N SER A 125 -1.33 -9.25 -14.78
CA SER A 125 -2.37 -8.37 -14.22
C SER A 125 -2.85 -8.74 -12.81
N SER A 126 -2.52 -9.94 -12.31
CA SER A 126 -2.83 -10.37 -10.94
C SER A 126 -1.74 -10.06 -9.92
N SER A 127 -0.55 -9.66 -10.40
CA SER A 127 0.60 -9.33 -9.55
C SER A 127 0.40 -7.98 -8.87
N PHE A 128 0.96 -7.85 -7.68
CA PHE A 128 1.01 -6.61 -6.91
C PHE A 128 2.42 -6.02 -6.85
N THR A 129 3.41 -6.72 -7.41
CA THR A 129 4.84 -6.42 -7.24
C THR A 129 5.17 -4.99 -7.65
N GLY A 130 4.69 -4.53 -8.82
CA GLY A 130 5.00 -3.19 -9.30
C GLY A 130 4.31 -2.10 -8.47
N SER A 131 3.03 -2.28 -8.13
CA SER A 131 2.33 -1.35 -7.23
C SER A 131 2.95 -1.31 -5.82
N GLU A 132 3.37 -2.45 -5.28
CA GLU A 132 4.07 -2.53 -3.99
C GLU A 132 5.38 -1.76 -4.00
N LEU A 133 6.21 -2.00 -5.01
CA LEU A 133 7.51 -1.37 -5.15
C LEU A 133 7.39 0.13 -5.43
N ALA A 134 6.42 0.52 -6.26
CA ALA A 134 6.13 1.91 -6.57
C ALA A 134 5.69 2.68 -5.31
N LEU A 135 4.84 2.08 -4.47
CA LEU A 135 4.44 2.68 -3.21
C LEU A 135 5.58 2.72 -2.18
N ASP A 136 6.42 1.69 -2.12
CA ASP A 136 7.59 1.67 -1.23
C ASP A 136 8.60 2.77 -1.58
N LEU A 137 8.76 3.08 -2.88
CA LEU A 137 9.71 4.05 -3.42
C LEU A 137 9.11 5.42 -3.77
N ASN A 138 7.82 5.64 -3.51
CA ASN A 138 7.06 6.84 -3.90
C ASN A 138 7.67 8.17 -3.43
N GLN A 139 8.52 8.16 -2.41
CA GLN A 139 9.17 9.35 -1.87
C GLN A 139 10.59 9.58 -2.41
N VAL A 140 11.07 8.72 -3.32
CA VAL A 140 12.40 8.80 -3.90
C VAL A 140 12.29 9.47 -5.27
N GLU A 141 12.42 10.79 -5.31
CA GLU A 141 12.16 11.64 -6.50
C GLU A 141 12.94 11.27 -7.77
N LYS A 142 14.07 10.55 -7.64
CA LYS A 142 14.93 10.16 -8.77
C LYS A 142 14.74 8.73 -9.26
N ILE A 143 13.84 7.96 -8.64
CA ILE A 143 13.52 6.60 -9.05
C ILE A 143 12.06 6.55 -9.50
N LYS A 144 11.83 6.05 -10.72
CA LYS A 144 10.49 5.75 -11.21
C LYS A 144 10.29 4.25 -11.27
N VAL A 145 9.17 3.77 -10.76
CA VAL A 145 8.76 2.36 -10.88
C VAL A 145 7.61 2.30 -11.88
N ILE A 146 7.68 1.38 -12.85
CA ILE A 146 6.63 1.18 -13.84
C ILE A 146 6.24 -0.29 -13.94
N SER A 147 4.94 -0.56 -13.90
CA SER A 147 4.37 -1.89 -14.15
C SER A 147 4.12 -2.07 -15.64
N VAL A 148 4.69 -3.11 -16.24
CA VAL A 148 4.55 -3.42 -17.67
C VAL A 148 3.73 -4.71 -17.82
N PRO A 149 2.53 -4.61 -18.42
CA PRO A 149 1.61 -5.74 -18.55
C PRO A 149 2.08 -6.74 -19.63
N PRO A 150 1.50 -7.95 -19.69
CA PRO A 150 1.85 -8.96 -20.70
C PRO A 150 1.64 -8.52 -22.15
N ASP A 151 0.72 -7.60 -22.41
CA ASP A 151 0.35 -7.13 -23.75
C ASP A 151 1.16 -5.92 -24.24
N ASN A 152 2.08 -5.37 -23.44
CA ASN A 152 3.04 -4.36 -23.91
C ASN A 152 4.18 -5.02 -24.70
N GLU A 153 3.96 -5.30 -25.99
CA GLU A 153 4.97 -5.92 -26.86
C GLU A 153 6.24 -5.09 -27.02
N ASN A 154 6.15 -3.75 -26.95
CA ASN A 154 7.28 -2.83 -27.12
C ASN A 154 8.40 -3.09 -26.10
N ILE A 155 8.03 -3.43 -24.87
CA ILE A 155 8.97 -3.70 -23.78
C ILE A 155 9.13 -5.21 -23.58
N ARG A 156 8.03 -5.98 -23.63
CA ARG A 156 8.06 -7.42 -23.32
C ARG A 156 8.91 -8.22 -24.30
N SER A 157 8.98 -7.81 -25.57
CA SER A 157 9.88 -8.42 -26.56
C SER A 157 11.38 -8.21 -26.28
N ILE A 158 11.73 -7.19 -25.48
CA ILE A 158 13.11 -6.87 -25.11
C ILE A 158 13.50 -7.62 -23.84
N LEU A 159 12.62 -7.62 -22.83
CA LEU A 159 12.90 -8.23 -21.53
C LEU A 159 12.81 -9.76 -21.53
N ASN A 160 12.00 -10.36 -22.41
CA ASN A 160 11.84 -11.81 -22.63
C ASN A 160 11.41 -12.67 -21.41
N GLU A 161 11.25 -12.09 -20.22
CA GLU A 161 10.76 -12.76 -19.03
C GLU A 161 9.97 -11.82 -18.10
N GLU A 162 9.23 -12.40 -17.13
CA GLU A 162 8.68 -11.66 -16.00
C GLU A 162 9.77 -11.39 -14.97
N GLY A 163 9.77 -10.19 -14.38
CA GLY A 163 10.80 -9.82 -13.43
C GLY A 163 10.85 -8.34 -13.10
N VAL A 164 11.82 -7.99 -12.27
CA VAL A 164 12.12 -6.63 -11.85
C VAL A 164 13.48 -6.23 -12.42
N PHE A 165 13.51 -5.19 -13.24
CA PHE A 165 14.67 -4.75 -13.99
C PHE A 165 15.02 -3.31 -13.64
N LEU A 166 16.28 -3.06 -13.24
CA LEU A 166 16.79 -1.72 -12.98
C LEU A 166 17.49 -1.19 -14.24
N LEU A 167 17.06 -0.02 -14.71
CA LEU A 167 17.67 0.72 -15.80
C LEU A 167 18.19 2.07 -15.29
N THR A 168 19.24 2.56 -15.95
CA THR A 168 19.99 3.79 -15.60
C THR A 168 20.22 4.66 -16.82
#